data_AF-A0A645D4I4-F1
#
_entry.id   AF-A0A645D4I4-F1
#
_cell.length_a   1.000
_cell.length_b   1.000
_cell.length_c   1.000
_cell.angle_alpha   90.00
_cell.angle_beta   90.00
_cell.angle_gamma   90.00
#
_symmetry.space_group_name_H-M   'P 1'
#
loop_
_entity.id
_entity.type
_entity.pdbx_description
1 polymer ?
#
loop_
_entity_poly.entity_id
_entity_poly.type
_entity_poly.pdbx_seq_one_letter_code
_entity_poly.pdbx_strand_id
1 'polypeptide(L)'
;MLWGVLIGTFFGMDFDTLFGTVNKFPLILDPMTDPIGMLIICFGLGFLHVLFGLGLRMKLSLSRGDWRTAFYDTLSWIFVLVGLVMFGIGSAVAGVPAVIGTIGLYLAILGAVTLLIFKGRESKNPVGRTAQGLFELYQISGYLSDILSYSRLFALGVATGVIATVFNDLCSMLMTSPNILMKILGTIVGIALLIVLHAFGLAINTLGAFVHTARLQYVEFFGKFYEAGGRPFSPLGYRTKHVRITQEPNRAAE
;
A
#
# COMPACT_ATOMS: atom_id res chain seq x y z
N MET A 1 -3.57 -14.43 -5.73
CA MET A 1 -4.19 -15.75 -5.43
C MET A 1 -4.17 -16.07 -3.94
N LEU A 2 -3.00 -16.07 -3.28
CA LEU A 2 -2.90 -16.40 -1.83
C LEU A 2 -3.79 -15.51 -0.93
N TRP A 3 -3.84 -14.20 -1.21
CA TRP A 3 -4.73 -13.27 -0.48
C TRP A 3 -6.22 -13.43 -0.81
N GLY A 4 -6.56 -13.91 -2.01
CA GLY A 4 -7.95 -14.25 -2.37
C GLY A 4 -8.46 -15.48 -1.62
N VAL A 5 -7.59 -16.49 -1.46
CA VAL A 5 -7.89 -17.68 -0.62
C VAL A 5 -8.10 -17.29 0.85
N LEU A 6 -7.35 -16.31 1.35
CA LEU A 6 -7.46 -15.83 2.75
C LEU A 6 -8.70 -14.97 3.01
N ILE A 7 -9.17 -14.24 2.00
CA ILE A 7 -10.42 -13.46 2.04
C ILE A 7 -11.65 -14.37 1.98
N GLY A 8 -11.51 -15.59 1.45
CA GLY A 8 -12.61 -16.54 1.39
C GLY A 8 -13.33 -16.59 0.03
N THR A 9 -12.74 -16.03 -1.02
CA THR A 9 -13.35 -15.99 -2.36
C THR A 9 -12.45 -16.66 -3.41
N PHE A 10 -13.03 -17.55 -4.21
CA PHE A 10 -12.38 -18.16 -5.36
C PHE A 10 -13.24 -17.94 -6.60
N PHE A 11 -12.73 -17.20 -7.60
CA PHE A 11 -13.49 -16.83 -8.82
C PHE A 11 -14.85 -16.17 -8.51
N GLY A 12 -14.92 -15.32 -7.47
CA GLY A 12 -16.16 -14.63 -7.09
C GLY A 12 -17.25 -15.52 -6.48
N MET A 13 -16.93 -16.78 -6.15
CA MET A 13 -17.75 -17.63 -5.30
C MET A 13 -17.13 -17.72 -3.90
N ASP A 14 -17.99 -17.68 -2.89
CA ASP A 14 -17.59 -17.90 -1.51
C ASP A 14 -17.21 -19.37 -1.31
N PHE A 15 -16.18 -19.65 -0.50
CA PHE A 15 -15.82 -21.04 -0.16
C PHE A 15 -16.98 -21.81 0.46
N ASP A 16 -17.92 -21.14 1.14
CA ASP A 16 -19.15 -21.74 1.67
C ASP A 16 -20.03 -22.35 0.54
N THR A 17 -20.09 -21.71 -0.63
CA THR A 17 -20.84 -22.23 -1.80
C THR A 17 -20.07 -23.31 -2.58
N LEU A 18 -18.74 -23.25 -2.60
CA LEU A 18 -17.88 -24.22 -3.32
C LEU A 18 -17.64 -25.52 -2.54
N PHE A 19 -17.61 -25.47 -1.20
CA PHE A 19 -17.32 -26.62 -0.33
C PHE A 19 -18.48 -27.02 0.58
N GLY A 20 -19.64 -26.35 0.50
CA GLY A 20 -20.86 -26.72 1.24
C GLY A 20 -20.70 -26.75 2.77
N THR A 21 -19.70 -26.05 3.29
CA THR A 21 -19.37 -26.00 4.72
C THR A 21 -19.85 -24.67 5.27
N VAL A 22 -20.58 -24.69 6.39
CA VAL A 22 -21.10 -23.47 7.04
C VAL A 22 -19.97 -22.76 7.79
N ASN A 23 -19.70 -21.49 7.48
CA ASN A 23 -18.96 -20.52 8.30
C ASN A 23 -17.60 -21.01 8.85
N LYS A 24 -16.72 -21.53 8.00
CA LYS A 24 -15.30 -21.75 8.39
C LYS A 24 -14.28 -21.01 7.53
N PHE A 25 -14.69 -20.40 6.42
CA PHE A 25 -13.75 -19.83 5.45
C PHE A 25 -14.05 -18.40 4.97
N PRO A 26 -14.28 -17.45 5.90
CA PRO A 26 -13.61 -16.15 5.79
C PRO A 26 -12.54 -16.09 6.88
N LEU A 27 -11.27 -16.37 6.53
CA LEU A 27 -10.24 -16.57 7.55
C LEU A 27 -9.81 -15.27 8.26
N ILE A 28 -10.11 -14.09 7.70
CA ILE A 28 -9.65 -12.80 8.25
C ILE A 28 -10.72 -11.71 8.23
N LEU A 29 -11.40 -11.48 7.09
CA LEU A 29 -12.53 -10.55 6.95
C LEU A 29 -13.05 -10.65 5.51
N ASP A 30 -14.36 -10.71 5.31
CA ASP A 30 -14.92 -10.57 3.97
C ASP A 30 -15.16 -9.07 3.69
N PRO A 31 -14.46 -8.46 2.71
CA PRO A 31 -14.59 -7.04 2.38
C PRO A 31 -15.98 -6.63 1.91
N MET A 32 -16.84 -7.60 1.56
CA MET A 32 -18.23 -7.37 1.18
C MET A 32 -19.16 -7.23 2.39
N THR A 33 -18.87 -7.92 3.49
CA THR A 33 -19.71 -7.92 4.71
C THR A 33 -19.22 -6.94 5.77
N ASP A 34 -17.90 -6.69 5.89
CA ASP A 34 -17.34 -5.65 6.76
C ASP A 34 -16.35 -4.73 6.02
N PRO A 35 -16.87 -3.74 5.25
CA PRO A 35 -16.05 -2.74 4.57
C PRO A 35 -15.16 -1.91 5.52
N ILE A 36 -15.63 -1.66 6.75
CA ILE A 36 -14.94 -0.80 7.71
C ILE A 36 -13.72 -1.52 8.27
N GLY A 37 -13.84 -2.79 8.64
CA GLY A 37 -12.71 -3.59 9.12
C GLY A 37 -11.60 -3.75 8.06
N MET A 38 -11.96 -3.95 6.78
CA MET A 38 -10.95 -4.05 5.71
C MET A 38 -10.24 -2.71 5.46
N LEU A 39 -10.97 -1.60 5.57
CA LEU A 39 -10.41 -0.27 5.45
C LEU A 39 -9.43 0.04 6.60
N ILE A 40 -9.75 -0.39 7.83
CA ILE A 40 -8.83 -0.31 8.98
C ILE A 40 -7.54 -1.09 8.72
N ILE A 41 -7.62 -2.29 8.15
CA ILE A 41 -6.43 -3.08 7.78
C ILE A 41 -5.59 -2.35 6.74
N CYS A 42 -6.21 -1.77 5.71
CA CYS A 42 -5.50 -1.04 4.66
C CYS A 42 -4.79 0.21 5.20
N PHE A 43 -5.45 0.97 6.08
CA PHE A 43 -4.82 2.11 6.75
C PHE A 43 -3.73 1.67 7.73
N GLY A 44 -3.90 0.55 8.44
CA GLY A 44 -2.87 -0.02 9.29
C GLY A 44 -1.61 -0.40 8.50
N LEU A 45 -1.76 -1.03 7.33
CA LEU A 45 -0.66 -1.31 6.42
C LEU A 45 0.01 -0.03 5.89
N GLY A 46 -0.77 0.97 5.51
CA GLY A 46 -0.25 2.27 5.07
C GLY A 46 0.55 2.98 6.17
N PHE A 47 0.01 2.97 7.39
CA PHE A 47 0.68 3.51 8.57
C PHE A 47 2.01 2.80 8.86
N LEU A 48 2.02 1.46 8.85
CA LEU A 48 3.24 0.67 9.03
C LEU A 48 4.28 1.00 7.94
N HIS A 49 3.84 1.17 6.69
CA HIS A 49 4.72 1.50 5.57
C HIS A 49 5.34 2.90 5.71
N VAL A 50 4.54 3.90 6.12
CA VAL A 50 5.04 5.25 6.40
C VAL A 50 6.03 5.24 7.57
N LEU A 51 5.72 4.51 8.66
CA LEU A 51 6.63 4.35 9.80
C LEU A 51 7.95 3.68 9.38
N PHE A 52 7.90 2.68 8.51
CA PHE A 52 9.09 2.04 7.97
C PHE A 52 9.93 3.01 7.13
N GLY A 53 9.29 3.85 6.31
CA GLY A 53 9.96 4.92 5.57
C GLY A 53 10.66 5.93 6.48
N LEU A 54 10.01 6.35 7.58
CA LEU A 54 10.64 7.18 8.61
C LEU A 54 11.79 6.47 9.32
N GLY A 55 11.66 5.17 9.60
CA GLY A 55 12.72 4.36 10.19
C GLY A 55 13.97 4.27 9.32
N LEU A 56 13.79 4.16 7.99
CA LEU A 56 14.90 4.21 7.04
C LEU A 56 15.54 5.60 6.99
N ARG A 57 14.72 6.66 6.99
CA ARG A 57 15.22 8.05 7.10
C ARG A 57 16.07 8.23 8.36
N MET A 58 15.60 7.72 9.50
CA MET A 58 16.34 7.75 10.76
C MET A 58 17.69 7.02 10.63
N LYS A 59 17.70 5.79 10.10
CA LYS A 59 18.94 5.03 9.89
C LYS A 59 19.92 5.76 8.97
N LEU A 60 19.44 6.37 7.89
CA LEU A 60 20.26 7.13 6.95
C LEU A 60 20.88 8.37 7.61
N SER A 61 20.10 9.12 8.39
CA SER A 61 20.59 10.29 9.15
C SER A 61 21.62 9.93 10.22
N LEU A 62 21.46 8.78 10.90
CA LEU A 62 22.49 8.27 11.82
C LEU A 62 23.77 7.91 11.08
N SER A 63 23.67 7.23 9.93
CA SER A 63 24.83 6.83 9.14
C SER A 63 25.62 8.03 8.57
N ARG A 64 24.99 9.19 8.41
CA ARG A 64 25.63 10.44 7.98
C ARG A 64 26.27 11.24 9.15
N GLY A 65 26.07 10.79 10.39
CA GLY A 65 26.60 11.48 11.59
C GLY A 65 25.71 12.60 12.14
N ASP A 66 24.52 12.82 11.56
CA ASP A 66 23.59 13.89 11.96
C ASP A 66 22.59 13.41 13.03
N TRP A 67 23.12 13.05 14.20
CA TRP A 67 22.33 12.55 15.35
C TRP A 67 21.20 13.51 15.77
N ARG A 68 21.43 14.82 15.60
CA ARG A 68 20.47 15.87 15.96
C ARG A 68 19.23 15.82 15.08
N THR A 69 19.41 15.63 13.78
CA THR A 69 18.29 15.54 12.82
C THR A 69 17.51 14.25 13.03
N ALA A 70 18.19 13.14 13.27
CA ALA A 70 17.53 11.86 13.50
C ALA A 70 16.64 11.84 14.76
N PHE A 71 17.15 12.37 15.87
CA PHE A 71 16.40 12.37 17.13
C PHE A 71 15.35 13.48 17.21
N TYR A 72 15.63 14.69 16.73
CA TYR A 72 14.67 15.79 16.90
C TYR A 72 13.68 15.92 15.76
N ASP A 73 14.05 15.56 14.53
CA ASP A 73 13.13 15.64 13.39
C ASP A 73 12.39 14.31 13.20
N THR A 74 13.13 13.21 13.00
CA THR A 74 12.49 11.93 12.63
C THR A 74 11.71 11.29 13.79
N LEU A 75 12.22 11.35 15.02
CA LEU A 75 11.49 10.82 16.19
C LEU A 75 10.25 11.66 16.52
N SER A 76 10.34 13.00 16.42
CA SER A 76 9.18 13.88 16.61
C SER A 76 8.08 13.58 15.60
N TRP A 77 8.44 13.32 14.33
CA TRP A 77 7.49 12.89 13.31
C TRP A 77 6.84 11.54 13.62
N ILE A 78 7.58 10.58 14.16
CA ILE A 78 7.01 9.31 14.61
C ILE A 78 5.98 9.56 15.72
N PHE A 79 6.29 10.41 16.71
CA PHE A 79 5.35 10.75 17.77
C PHE A 79 4.11 11.49 17.28
N VAL A 80 4.24 12.45 16.36
CA VAL A 80 3.11 13.15 15.74
C VAL A 80 2.21 12.16 14.99
N LEU A 81 2.80 11.31 14.15
CA LEU A 81 2.05 10.37 13.30
C LEU A 81 1.33 9.31 14.14
N VAL A 82 2.02 8.71 15.12
CA VAL A 82 1.46 7.72 16.04
C VAL A 82 0.34 8.36 16.88
N GLY A 83 0.59 9.55 17.43
CA GLY A 83 -0.40 10.26 18.25
C GLY A 83 -1.68 10.61 17.49
N LEU A 84 -1.54 11.08 16.24
CA LEU A 84 -2.68 11.46 15.41
C LEU A 84 -3.50 10.25 14.96
N VAL A 85 -2.85 9.11 14.66
CA VAL A 85 -3.54 7.86 14.35
C VAL A 85 -4.23 7.27 15.58
N MET A 86 -3.59 7.29 16.75
CA MET A 86 -4.22 6.86 18.01
C MET A 86 -5.44 7.70 18.37
N PHE A 87 -5.39 9.02 18.13
CA PHE A 87 -6.53 9.91 18.27
C PHE A 87 -7.66 9.56 17.30
N GLY A 88 -7.34 9.34 16.02
CA GLY A 88 -8.30 8.92 15.00
C GLY A 88 -9.00 7.60 15.33
N ILE A 89 -8.24 6.58 15.73
CA ILE A 89 -8.80 5.26 16.11
C ILE A 89 -9.64 5.37 17.38
N GLY A 90 -9.15 6.07 18.40
CA GLY A 90 -9.84 6.22 19.67
C GLY A 90 -11.14 7.04 19.59
N SER A 91 -11.34 7.80 18.52
CA SER A 91 -12.57 8.58 18.27
C SER A 91 -13.52 7.95 17.25
N ALA A 92 -12.99 7.17 16.29
CA ALA A 92 -13.78 6.59 15.20
C ALA A 92 -14.21 5.13 15.40
N VAL A 93 -13.50 4.34 16.23
CA VAL A 93 -13.78 2.90 16.40
C VAL A 93 -14.54 2.64 17.69
N ALA A 94 -15.79 2.20 17.57
CA ALA A 94 -16.61 1.78 18.70
C ALA A 94 -15.99 0.55 19.39
N GLY A 95 -15.72 0.65 20.69
CA GLY A 95 -15.10 -0.42 21.50
C GLY A 95 -13.66 -0.15 21.95
N VAL A 96 -13.02 0.90 21.45
CA VAL A 96 -11.70 1.33 21.93
C VAL A 96 -11.88 2.30 23.11
N PRO A 97 -11.18 2.11 24.26
CA PRO A 97 -11.23 3.05 25.38
C PRO A 97 -10.86 4.47 24.94
N ALA A 98 -11.70 5.46 25.25
CA ALA A 98 -11.46 6.87 24.93
C ALA A 98 -10.13 7.42 25.49
N VAL A 99 -9.58 6.74 26.51
CA VAL A 99 -8.25 6.99 27.09
C VAL A 99 -7.13 6.88 26.04
N ILE A 100 -7.27 5.97 25.06
CA ILE A 100 -6.27 5.81 23.99
C ILE A 100 -6.28 7.04 23.06
N GLY A 101 -7.48 7.61 22.81
CA GLY A 101 -7.62 8.82 22.01
C GLY A 101 -7.01 10.04 22.68
N THR A 102 -7.22 10.21 23.99
CA THR A 102 -6.64 11.33 24.75
C THR A 102 -5.12 11.21 24.89
N ILE A 103 -4.59 10.00 25.15
CA ILE A 103 -3.14 9.73 25.13
C ILE A 103 -2.54 10.07 23.76
N GLY A 104 -3.21 9.66 22.67
CA GLY A 104 -2.80 9.99 21.31
C GLY A 104 -2.72 11.49 21.05
N LEU A 105 -3.71 12.25 21.52
CA LEU A 105 -3.72 13.71 21.41
C LEU A 105 -2.53 14.35 22.14
N TYR A 106 -2.25 13.95 23.38
CA TYR A 106 -1.10 14.47 24.14
C TYR A 106 0.23 14.12 23.47
N LEU A 107 0.35 12.92 22.92
CA LEU A 107 1.53 12.47 22.19
C LEU A 107 1.75 13.28 20.91
N ALA A 108 0.67 13.56 20.17
CA ALA A 108 0.72 14.38 18.96
C ALA A 108 1.11 15.83 19.27
N ILE A 109 0.54 16.42 20.33
CA ILE A 109 0.90 17.77 20.80
C ILE A 109 2.38 17.80 21.22
N LEU A 110 2.84 16.81 21.98
CA LEU A 110 4.24 16.74 22.40
C LEU A 110 5.17 16.65 21.19
N GLY A 111 4.87 15.78 20.22
CA GLY A 111 5.63 15.65 18.99
C GLY A 111 5.62 16.93 18.14
N ALA A 112 4.49 17.64 18.08
CA ALA A 112 4.38 18.90 17.34
C ALA A 112 5.17 20.03 18.02
N VAL A 113 5.13 20.11 19.35
CA VAL A 113 5.89 21.08 20.14
C VAL A 113 7.39 20.83 20.03
N THR A 114 7.85 19.57 20.07
CA THR A 114 9.26 19.25 19.85
C THR A 114 9.68 19.59 18.42
N LEU A 115 8.83 19.38 17.43
CA LEU A 115 9.09 19.80 16.05
C LEU A 115 9.24 21.33 15.93
N LEU A 116 8.32 22.09 16.52
CA LEU A 116 8.34 23.55 16.48
C LEU A 116 9.56 24.18 17.18
N ILE A 117 10.01 23.58 18.29
CA ILE A 117 11.11 24.15 19.09
C ILE A 117 12.48 23.75 18.50
N PHE A 118 12.62 22.51 18.01
CA PHE A 118 13.92 21.97 17.64
C PHE A 118 14.23 22.07 16.15
N LYS A 119 13.23 22.14 15.27
CA LYS A 119 13.43 22.29 13.82
C LYS A 119 13.59 23.77 13.47
N GLY A 120 14.83 24.19 13.16
CA GLY A 120 15.19 25.59 12.90
C GLY A 120 16.36 26.12 13.73
N ARG A 121 16.96 25.29 14.59
CA ARG A 121 18.15 25.63 15.41
C ARG A 121 19.35 26.19 14.63
N GLU A 122 19.43 25.98 13.33
CA GLU A 122 20.51 26.51 12.49
C GLU A 122 20.27 27.95 12.01
N SER A 123 19.04 28.47 12.07
CA SER A 123 18.77 29.85 11.68
C SER A 123 18.93 30.82 12.86
N LYS A 124 19.77 31.85 12.68
CA LYS A 124 20.03 32.90 13.68
C LYS A 124 18.80 33.78 13.99
N ASN A 125 17.74 33.75 13.17
CA ASN A 125 16.55 34.57 13.36
C ASN A 125 15.41 33.80 14.06
N PRO A 126 14.85 34.32 15.18
CA PRO A 126 13.78 33.66 15.92
C PRO A 126 12.48 33.53 15.12
N VAL A 127 12.21 34.44 14.18
CA VAL A 127 11.04 34.39 13.27
C VAL A 127 11.23 33.32 12.18
N GLY A 128 12.46 33.13 11.70
CA GLY A 128 12.79 32.08 10.72
C GLY A 128 12.65 30.68 11.32
N ARG A 129 12.99 30.53 12.61
CA ARG A 129 12.83 29.30 13.40
C ARG A 129 11.37 28.84 13.47
N THR A 130 10.48 29.72 13.91
CA THR A 130 9.07 29.38 14.08
C THR A 130 8.39 29.18 12.72
N ALA A 131 8.76 29.95 11.70
CA ALA A 131 8.25 29.75 10.34
C ALA A 131 8.63 28.36 9.79
N GLN A 132 9.89 27.95 9.90
CA GLN A 132 10.33 26.61 9.45
C GLN A 132 9.61 25.48 10.19
N GLY A 133 9.44 25.60 11.51
CA GLY A 133 8.64 24.64 12.28
C GLY A 133 7.18 24.57 11.81
N LEU A 134 6.56 25.71 11.48
CA LEU A 134 5.18 25.77 11.01
C LEU A 134 5.01 25.19 9.59
N PHE A 135 5.96 25.46 8.69
CA PHE A 135 6.02 24.82 7.36
C PHE A 135 6.14 23.30 7.46
N GLU A 136 6.81 22.82 8.49
CA GLU A 136 6.97 21.39 8.73
C GLU A 136 5.70 20.76 9.29
N LEU A 137 4.96 21.46 10.16
CA LEU A 137 3.61 21.03 10.54
C LEU A 137 2.67 20.97 9.32
N TYR A 138 2.85 21.82 8.30
CA TYR A 138 2.06 21.71 7.06
C TYR A 138 2.29 20.37 6.34
N GLN A 139 3.47 19.76 6.47
CA GLN A 139 3.74 18.43 5.90
C GLN A 139 2.90 17.32 6.55
N ILE A 140 2.23 17.56 7.69
CA ILE A 140 1.32 16.58 8.32
C ILE A 140 0.21 16.20 7.32
N SER A 141 -0.27 17.18 6.55
CA SER A 141 -1.26 16.95 5.50
C SER A 141 -0.76 15.98 4.43
N GLY A 142 0.54 16.03 4.08
CA GLY A 142 1.19 15.11 3.17
C GLY A 142 1.24 13.69 3.72
N TYR A 143 1.69 13.50 4.96
CA TYR A 143 1.70 12.19 5.60
C TYR A 143 0.30 11.58 5.75
N LEU A 144 -0.70 12.40 6.08
CA LEU A 144 -2.08 11.94 6.14
C LEU A 144 -2.64 11.58 4.76
N SER A 145 -2.31 12.37 3.73
CA SER A 145 -2.64 12.07 2.35
C SER A 145 -2.03 10.73 1.91
N ASP A 146 -0.80 10.43 2.31
CA ASP A 146 -0.13 9.18 2.00
C ASP A 146 -0.82 7.99 2.67
N ILE A 147 -1.19 8.08 3.96
CA ILE A 147 -1.94 7.01 4.64
C ILE A 147 -3.32 6.82 4.01
N LEU A 148 -4.03 7.92 3.73
CA LEU A 148 -5.35 7.89 3.12
C LEU A 148 -5.31 7.31 1.70
N SER A 149 -4.19 7.47 0.99
CA SER A 149 -3.95 6.90 -0.33
C SER A 149 -4.02 5.36 -0.33
N TYR A 150 -3.86 4.68 0.80
CA TYR A 150 -4.02 3.22 0.92
C TYR A 150 -5.48 2.75 0.85
N SER A 151 -6.47 3.64 1.01
CA SER A 151 -7.90 3.35 0.73
C SER A 151 -8.11 2.78 -0.67
N ARG A 152 -7.20 3.09 -1.58
CA ARG A 152 -7.11 2.58 -2.92
C ARG A 152 -6.93 1.06 -3.01
N LEU A 153 -6.15 0.45 -2.12
CA LEU A 153 -5.98 -1.00 -2.09
C LEU A 153 -7.31 -1.68 -1.72
N PHE A 154 -8.02 -1.11 -0.75
CA PHE A 154 -9.37 -1.52 -0.40
C PHE A 154 -10.34 -1.36 -1.58
N ALA A 155 -10.35 -0.19 -2.23
CA ALA A 155 -11.22 0.08 -3.37
C ALA A 155 -10.99 -0.89 -4.54
N LEU A 156 -9.72 -1.20 -4.85
CA LEU A 156 -9.39 -2.21 -5.84
C LEU A 156 -9.91 -3.58 -5.40
N GLY A 157 -9.66 -4.00 -4.16
CA GLY A 157 -10.14 -5.29 -3.64
C GLY A 157 -11.66 -5.46 -3.78
N VAL A 158 -12.45 -4.49 -3.28
CA VAL A 158 -13.91 -4.51 -3.34
C VAL A 158 -14.41 -4.48 -4.79
N ALA A 159 -13.87 -3.58 -5.63
CA ALA A 159 -14.30 -3.47 -7.02
C ALA A 159 -14.08 -4.79 -7.78
N THR A 160 -12.95 -5.47 -7.56
CA THR A 160 -12.69 -6.76 -8.19
C THR A 160 -13.60 -7.87 -7.68
N GLY A 161 -13.94 -7.87 -6.39
CA GLY A 161 -14.92 -8.79 -5.81
C GLY A 161 -16.32 -8.60 -6.41
N VAL A 162 -16.81 -7.36 -6.45
CA VAL A 162 -18.10 -6.99 -7.04
C VAL A 162 -18.19 -7.36 -8.53
N ILE A 163 -17.12 -7.11 -9.30
CA ILE A 163 -17.11 -7.49 -10.72
C ILE A 163 -17.21 -9.01 -10.88
N ALA A 164 -16.52 -9.78 -10.04
CA ALA A 164 -16.56 -11.24 -10.09
C ALA A 164 -17.94 -11.79 -9.71
N THR A 165 -18.61 -11.22 -8.69
CA THR A 165 -19.98 -11.63 -8.34
C THR A 165 -20.98 -11.29 -9.45
N VAL A 166 -20.89 -10.11 -10.05
CA VAL A 166 -21.74 -9.72 -11.19
C VAL A 166 -21.53 -10.65 -12.39
N PHE A 167 -20.29 -11.06 -12.69
CA PHE A 167 -20.02 -12.02 -13.75
C PHE A 167 -20.66 -13.38 -13.48
N ASN A 168 -20.61 -13.85 -12.23
CA ASN A 168 -21.25 -15.10 -11.83
C ASN A 168 -22.78 -15.01 -11.91
N ASP A 169 -23.36 -13.88 -11.50
CA ASP A 169 -24.81 -13.64 -11.59
C ASP A 169 -25.30 -13.60 -13.03
N LEU A 170 -24.59 -12.91 -13.92
CA LEU A 170 -24.94 -12.88 -15.36
C LEU A 170 -24.87 -14.28 -15.99
N CYS A 171 -23.87 -15.08 -15.62
CA CYS A 171 -23.74 -16.44 -16.12
C CYS A 171 -24.80 -17.37 -15.54
N SER A 172 -25.12 -17.26 -14.25
CA SER A 172 -26.13 -18.11 -13.58
C SER A 172 -27.54 -17.84 -14.10
N MET A 173 -27.87 -16.58 -14.41
CA MET A 173 -29.12 -16.20 -15.07
C MET A 173 -29.22 -16.81 -16.48
N LEU A 174 -28.12 -16.83 -17.24
CA LEU A 174 -28.08 -17.44 -18.57
C LEU A 174 -28.22 -18.97 -18.52
N MET A 175 -27.70 -19.60 -17.46
CA MET A 175 -27.78 -21.04 -17.23
C MET A 175 -29.15 -21.50 -16.70
N THR A 176 -29.95 -20.62 -16.10
CA THR A 176 -31.23 -20.94 -15.44
C THR A 176 -32.45 -20.63 -16.34
N SER A 177 -32.36 -20.99 -17.62
CA SER A 177 -33.50 -20.85 -18.55
C SER A 177 -34.55 -21.97 -18.34
N PRO A 178 -35.87 -21.68 -18.37
CA PRO A 178 -36.93 -22.67 -18.15
C PRO A 178 -36.99 -23.80 -19.19
N ASN A 179 -36.52 -23.54 -20.41
CA ASN A 179 -36.61 -24.49 -21.52
C ASN A 179 -35.37 -25.39 -21.57
N ILE A 180 -35.52 -26.73 -21.60
CA ILE A 180 -34.40 -27.70 -21.65
C ILE A 180 -33.41 -27.41 -22.79
N LEU A 181 -33.90 -27.07 -23.98
CA LEU A 181 -33.06 -26.80 -25.16
C LEU A 181 -32.25 -25.48 -24.99
N MET A 182 -32.89 -24.44 -24.46
CA MET A 182 -32.22 -23.17 -24.16
C MET A 182 -31.28 -23.28 -22.96
N LYS A 183 -31.54 -24.19 -22.02
CA LYS A 183 -30.67 -24.46 -20.88
C LYS A 183 -29.33 -25.04 -21.32
N ILE A 184 -29.32 -25.98 -22.27
CA ILE A 184 -28.08 -26.56 -22.81
C ILE A 184 -27.27 -25.50 -23.55
N LEU A 185 -27.91 -24.75 -24.44
CA LEU A 185 -27.25 -23.68 -25.20
C LEU A 185 -26.75 -22.55 -24.27
N GLY A 186 -27.56 -22.13 -23.31
CA GLY A 186 -27.22 -21.13 -22.30
C GLY A 186 -26.11 -21.59 -21.36
N THR A 187 -26.01 -22.89 -21.08
CA THR A 187 -24.90 -23.47 -20.30
C THR A 187 -23.59 -23.43 -21.06
N ILE A 188 -23.58 -23.80 -22.34
CA ILE A 188 -22.38 -23.76 -23.18
C ILE A 188 -21.87 -22.33 -23.33
N VAL A 189 -22.77 -21.39 -23.63
CA VAL A 189 -22.43 -19.96 -23.77
C VAL A 189 -22.00 -19.38 -22.42
N GLY A 190 -22.70 -19.72 -21.33
CA GLY A 190 -22.38 -19.27 -19.98
C GLY A 190 -20.99 -19.70 -19.51
N ILE A 191 -20.60 -20.96 -19.75
CA ILE A 191 -19.25 -21.46 -19.40
C ILE A 191 -18.19 -20.75 -20.23
N ALA A 192 -18.39 -20.61 -21.54
CA ALA A 192 -17.45 -19.90 -22.41
C ALA A 192 -17.30 -18.43 -21.98
N LEU A 193 -18.40 -17.77 -21.65
CA LEU A 193 -18.41 -16.39 -21.18
C LEU A 193 -17.70 -16.26 -19.83
N LEU A 194 -17.95 -17.18 -18.89
CA LEU A 194 -17.31 -17.17 -17.56
C LEU A 194 -15.79 -17.24 -17.68
N ILE A 195 -15.27 -18.12 -18.56
CA ILE A 195 -13.82 -18.24 -18.83
C ILE A 195 -13.27 -16.92 -19.36
N VAL A 196 -13.93 -16.32 -20.35
CA VAL A 196 -13.48 -15.07 -20.97
C VAL A 196 -13.52 -13.91 -19.97
N LEU A 197 -14.62 -13.76 -19.23
CA LEU A 197 -14.83 -12.69 -18.26
C LEU A 197 -13.82 -12.77 -17.11
N HIS A 198 -13.56 -13.96 -16.58
CA HIS A 198 -12.56 -14.14 -15.53
C HIS A 198 -11.12 -13.98 -16.03
N ALA A 199 -10.81 -14.44 -17.25
CA ALA A 199 -9.50 -14.21 -17.84
C ALA A 199 -9.22 -12.71 -18.06
N PHE A 200 -10.22 -11.98 -18.55
CA PHE A 200 -10.15 -10.53 -18.72
C PHE A 200 -10.05 -9.79 -17.38
N GLY A 201 -10.88 -10.18 -16.40
CA GLY A 201 -10.83 -9.65 -15.05
C GLY A 201 -9.45 -9.84 -14.42
N LEU A 202 -8.87 -11.04 -14.53
CA LEU A 202 -7.53 -11.33 -14.04
C LEU A 202 -6.47 -10.42 -14.68
N ALA A 203 -6.55 -10.20 -15.99
CA ALA A 203 -5.60 -9.34 -16.71
C ALA A 203 -5.64 -7.88 -16.22
N ILE A 204 -6.84 -7.28 -16.16
CA ILE A 204 -7.00 -5.89 -15.70
C ILE A 204 -6.64 -5.74 -14.22
N ASN A 205 -7.06 -6.67 -13.38
CA ASN A 205 -6.81 -6.60 -11.94
C ASN A 205 -5.32 -6.73 -11.64
N THR A 206 -4.59 -7.57 -12.39
CA THR A 206 -3.13 -7.69 -12.27
C THR A 206 -2.42 -6.40 -12.69
N LEU A 207 -2.83 -5.80 -13.81
CA LEU A 207 -2.24 -4.55 -14.29
C LEU A 207 -2.55 -3.38 -13.34
N GLY A 208 -3.79 -3.30 -12.84
CA GLY A 208 -4.22 -2.30 -11.86
C GLY A 208 -3.45 -2.42 -10.54
N ALA A 209 -3.31 -3.66 -10.01
CA ALA A 209 -2.54 -3.92 -8.80
C ALA A 209 -1.06 -3.54 -8.97
N PHE A 210 -0.47 -3.85 -10.14
CA PHE A 210 0.92 -3.50 -10.44
C PHE A 210 1.14 -1.97 -10.44
N VAL A 211 0.31 -1.22 -11.16
CA VAL A 211 0.43 0.25 -11.26
C VAL A 211 0.18 0.92 -9.92
N HIS A 212 -0.80 0.46 -9.15
CA HIS A 212 -1.05 1.00 -7.81
C HIS A 212 0.07 0.70 -6.84
N THR A 213 0.62 -0.51 -6.86
CA THR A 213 1.77 -0.85 -6.01
C THR A 213 2.99 0.00 -6.39
N ALA A 214 3.23 0.21 -7.68
CA ALA A 214 4.28 1.10 -8.15
C ALA A 214 4.10 2.53 -7.62
N ARG A 215 2.87 3.07 -7.63
CA ARG A 215 2.58 4.39 -7.06
C ARG A 215 2.90 4.46 -5.57
N LEU A 216 2.47 3.47 -4.79
CA LEU A 216 2.76 3.40 -3.35
C LEU A 216 4.28 3.42 -3.11
N GLN A 217 5.06 2.66 -3.90
CA GLN A 217 6.52 2.64 -3.79
C GLN A 217 7.18 3.96 -4.22
N TYR A 218 6.80 4.51 -5.37
CA TYR A 218 7.48 5.67 -5.93
C TYR A 218 7.14 6.99 -5.26
N VAL A 219 5.87 7.19 -4.93
CA VAL A 219 5.40 8.48 -4.41
C VAL A 219 5.42 8.48 -2.89
N GLU A 220 4.90 7.43 -2.27
CA GLU A 220 4.64 7.43 -0.83
C GLU A 220 5.82 6.89 -0.03
N PHE A 221 6.58 5.91 -0.56
CA PHE A 221 7.73 5.32 0.12
C PHE A 221 9.03 6.06 -0.19
N PHE A 222 9.45 6.17 -1.46
CA PHE A 222 10.71 6.85 -1.81
C PHE A 222 10.74 8.33 -1.39
N GLY A 223 9.60 9.02 -1.42
CA GLY A 223 9.51 10.42 -0.98
C GLY A 223 9.91 10.65 0.49
N LYS A 224 9.97 9.61 1.34
CA LYS A 224 10.28 9.76 2.77
C LYS A 224 11.76 9.68 3.13
N PHE A 225 12.58 9.01 2.32
CA PHE A 225 14.00 8.78 2.64
C PHE A 225 14.95 9.02 1.47
N TYR A 226 14.43 9.09 0.24
CA TYR A 226 15.26 9.21 -0.95
C TYR A 226 15.51 10.68 -1.27
N GLU A 227 16.77 11.09 -1.21
CA GLU A 227 17.23 12.38 -1.73
C GLU A 227 17.69 12.21 -3.18
N ALA A 228 17.03 12.90 -4.10
CA ALA A 228 17.46 12.96 -5.49
C ALA A 228 18.71 13.84 -5.62
N GLY A 229 19.79 13.32 -6.22
CA GLY A 229 21.03 14.09 -6.41
C GLY A 229 22.33 13.29 -6.51
N GLY A 230 22.28 11.96 -6.39
CA GLY A 230 23.44 11.09 -6.59
C GLY A 230 23.94 11.12 -8.04
N ARG A 231 25.27 11.07 -8.22
CA ARG A 231 25.87 10.83 -9.53
C ARG A 231 25.86 9.33 -9.81
N PRO A 232 25.32 8.87 -10.95
CA PRO A 232 25.42 7.46 -11.29
C PRO A 232 26.89 7.06 -11.37
N PHE A 233 27.24 5.98 -10.69
CA PHE A 233 28.59 5.44 -10.77
C PHE A 233 28.85 4.99 -12.20
N SER A 234 29.69 5.73 -12.91
CA SER A 234 30.18 5.35 -14.23
C SER A 234 31.55 4.71 -14.03
N PRO A 235 31.66 3.37 -13.98
CA PRO A 235 32.97 2.73 -13.91
C PRO A 235 33.80 3.12 -15.14
N LEU A 236 35.11 3.10 -14.98
CA LEU A 236 36.03 3.19 -16.11
C LEU A 236 35.90 1.90 -16.92
N GLY A 237 35.12 1.95 -18.00
CA GLY A 237 34.83 0.81 -18.85
C GLY A 237 34.87 1.21 -20.32
N TYR A 238 35.36 0.30 -21.16
CA TYR A 238 35.37 0.52 -22.61
C TYR A 238 33.93 0.64 -23.12
N ARG A 239 33.55 1.81 -23.65
CA ARG A 239 32.26 2.03 -24.32
C ARG A 239 32.29 1.43 -25.73
N THR A 240 32.24 0.12 -25.84
CA THR A 240 32.22 -0.59 -27.14
C THR A 240 30.77 -0.89 -27.54
N LYS A 241 30.29 -0.23 -28.61
CA LYS A 241 28.95 -0.47 -29.20
C LYS A 241 28.84 -1.84 -29.90
N HIS A 242 29.97 -2.38 -30.35
CA HIS A 242 30.11 -3.72 -30.90
C HIS A 242 31.43 -4.30 -30.39
N VAL A 243 31.38 -5.49 -29.79
CA VAL A 243 32.58 -6.26 -29.43
C VAL A 243 32.56 -7.51 -30.28
N ARG A 244 33.51 -7.62 -31.21
CA ARG A 244 33.80 -8.88 -31.89
C ARG A 244 34.90 -9.57 -31.10
N ILE A 245 34.52 -10.56 -30.31
CA ILE A 245 35.47 -11.42 -29.59
C ILE A 245 36.10 -12.33 -30.64
N THR A 246 37.26 -11.97 -31.17
CA THR A 246 38.07 -12.88 -31.96
C THR A 246 38.83 -13.76 -30.99
N GLN A 247 38.43 -15.01 -30.82
CA GLN A 247 39.27 -16.01 -30.18
C GLN A 247 40.46 -16.24 -31.12
N GLU A 248 41.67 -15.85 -30.71
CA GLU A 248 42.86 -16.36 -31.37
C GLU A 248 42.91 -17.88 -31.16
N PRO A 249 43.02 -18.69 -32.22
CA PRO A 249 43.26 -20.10 -32.07
C PRO A 249 44.62 -20.26 -31.39
N ASN A 250 44.57 -20.92 -30.23
CA ASN A 250 45.68 -21.41 -29.44
C ASN A 250 46.88 -21.82 -30.33
N ARG A 251 47.90 -20.97 -30.45
CA ARG A 251 49.23 -21.37 -30.93
C ARG A 251 49.93 -22.13 -29.79
N ALA A 252 49.45 -23.34 -29.54
CA ALA A 252 50.12 -24.36 -28.77
C ALA A 252 50.14 -25.64 -29.60
N ALA A 253 50.84 -25.60 -30.73
CA ALA A 253 51.37 -26.75 -31.47
C ALA A 253 52.13 -26.24 -32.70
N GLU A 254 53.39 -25.84 -32.51
CA GLU A 254 54.54 -26.15 -33.39
C GLU A 254 55.83 -25.68 -32.72
#